data_AF-A0A4Y2NA31-F1
#
_entry.id   AF-A0A4Y2NA31-F1
#
_cell.length_a   1.000
_cell.length_b   1.000
_cell.length_c   1.000
_cell.angle_alpha   90.00
_cell.angle_beta   90.00
_cell.angle_gamma   90.00
#
_symmetry.space_group_name_H-M   'P 1'
#
loop_
_entity.id
_entity.type
_entity.pdbx_description
1 polymer ?
#
loop_
_entity_poly.entity_id
_entity_poly.type
_entity_poly.pdbx_seq_one_letter_code
_entity_poly.pdbx_strand_id
1 'polypeptide(L)'
;MLKVGSYSFPIECRSTNLLSDILATCSKVFEEEPKDYVLNSVKDVLQSIMQSDEDSFFQFICEQLSLKEMRKLTYSPEMLVFCTLLYGLAPNAYQFIRKSGRLILPYPTTIQNLCSSPGINP
;
A
#
# COMPACT_ATOMS: atom_id res chain seq x y z
N MET A 1 11.28 -13.96 -11.51
CA MET A 1 11.01 -13.33 -10.21
C MET A 1 12.18 -12.42 -9.87
N LEU A 2 12.02 -11.10 -9.96
CA LEU A 2 13.09 -10.12 -9.69
C LEU A 2 13.19 -9.93 -8.17
N LYS A 3 14.24 -10.50 -7.55
CA LYS A 3 14.62 -10.23 -6.15
C LYS A 3 15.57 -9.04 -6.13
N VAL A 4 15.15 -7.94 -5.51
CA VAL A 4 16.03 -6.80 -5.16
C VAL A 4 16.04 -6.71 -3.64
N GLY A 5 17.02 -7.35 -3.00
CA GLY A 5 17.14 -7.40 -1.53
C GLY A 5 16.05 -8.22 -0.81
N SER A 6 16.05 -8.15 0.53
CA SER A 6 15.11 -8.84 1.42
C SER A 6 13.66 -8.34 1.32
N TYR A 7 13.40 -7.32 0.49
CA TYR A 7 12.12 -6.66 0.37
C TYR A 7 11.39 -7.17 -0.88
N SER A 8 10.33 -7.96 -0.67
CA SER A 8 9.42 -8.37 -1.75
C SER A 8 8.19 -7.48 -1.74
N PHE A 9 7.87 -6.87 -2.89
CA PHE A 9 6.54 -6.31 -3.10
C PHE A 9 5.51 -7.45 -2.93
N PRO A 10 4.43 -7.29 -2.17
CA PRO A 10 3.46 -8.35 -1.96
C PRO A 10 2.70 -8.60 -3.27
N ILE A 11 3.12 -9.63 -4.02
CA ILE A 11 2.57 -10.01 -5.34
C ILE A 11 1.55 -11.15 -5.21
N GLU A 12 1.58 -11.92 -4.12
CA GLU A 12 0.70 -13.06 -3.88
C GLU A 12 0.04 -12.99 -2.51
N CYS A 13 -1.29 -12.96 -2.47
CA CYS A 13 -2.04 -13.30 -1.26
C CYS A 13 -2.15 -14.83 -1.20
N ARG A 14 -1.37 -15.46 -0.31
CA ARG A 14 -1.36 -16.93 -0.15
C ARG A 14 -2.60 -17.47 0.57
N SER A 15 -3.39 -16.60 1.21
CA SER A 15 -4.58 -16.98 1.94
C SER A 15 -5.83 -16.38 1.29
N THR A 16 -6.25 -16.98 0.18
CA THR A 16 -7.50 -16.61 -0.53
C THR A 16 -8.73 -16.76 0.36
N ASN A 17 -8.69 -17.68 1.32
CA ASN A 17 -9.73 -17.89 2.32
C ASN A 17 -9.90 -16.64 3.21
N LEU A 18 -8.78 -16.06 3.65
CA LEU A 18 -8.76 -14.82 4.44
C LEU A 18 -9.35 -13.64 3.65
N LEU A 19 -8.98 -13.55 2.37
CA LEU A 19 -9.48 -12.51 1.48
C LEU A 19 -10.99 -12.68 1.24
N SER A 20 -11.47 -13.92 1.16
CA SER A 20 -12.90 -14.23 1.10
C SER A 20 -13.64 -13.89 2.39
N ASP A 21 -13.04 -14.13 3.56
CA ASP A 21 -13.61 -13.79 4.87
C ASP A 21 -13.67 -12.27 5.08
N ILE A 22 -12.64 -11.54 4.62
CA ILE A 22 -12.63 -10.08 4.57
C ILE A 22 -13.74 -9.56 3.66
N LEU A 23 -13.88 -10.10 2.45
CA LEU A 23 -14.94 -9.72 1.50
C LEU A 23 -16.34 -10.06 2.03
N ALA A 24 -16.51 -11.20 2.71
CA ALA A 24 -17.77 -11.59 3.33
C ALA A 24 -18.14 -10.68 4.50
N THR A 25 -17.16 -10.33 5.34
CA THR A 25 -17.34 -9.40 6.46
C THR A 25 -17.63 -7.99 5.97
N CYS A 26 -16.87 -7.52 4.98
CA CYS A 26 -17.13 -6.32 4.21
C CYS A 26 -18.56 -6.29 3.68
N SER A 27 -19.00 -7.34 2.97
CA SER A 27 -20.33 -7.40 2.35
C SER A 27 -21.46 -7.25 3.36
N LYS A 28 -21.30 -7.79 4.58
CA LYS A 28 -22.24 -7.60 5.70
C LYS A 28 -22.24 -6.15 6.25
N VAL A 29 -21.11 -5.45 6.16
CA VAL A 29 -20.97 -4.05 6.58
C VAL A 29 -21.48 -3.08 5.49
N PHE A 30 -21.48 -3.51 4.22
CA PHE A 30 -21.84 -2.71 3.03
C PHE A 30 -23.33 -2.75 2.64
N GLU A 31 -24.23 -3.35 3.42
CA GLU A 31 -25.69 -3.26 3.18
C GLU A 31 -26.26 -1.84 3.43
N GLU A 32 -25.50 -0.94 4.07
CA GLU A 32 -25.81 0.49 4.17
C GLU A 32 -24.70 1.35 3.55
N GLU A 33 -25.06 2.53 3.03
CA GLU A 33 -24.15 3.41 2.29
C GLU A 33 -22.78 3.62 2.99
N PRO A 34 -21.67 3.63 2.24
CA PRO A 34 -20.33 3.60 2.81
C PRO A 34 -20.00 4.96 3.46
N LYS A 35 -20.24 5.02 4.77
CA LYS A 35 -19.79 6.10 5.67
C LYS A 35 -18.39 5.74 6.20
N ASP A 36 -17.65 6.74 6.69
CA ASP A 36 -16.28 6.58 7.21
C ASP A 36 -16.10 5.49 8.30
N TYR A 37 -17.18 5.06 8.96
CA TYR A 37 -17.14 3.94 9.91
C TYR A 37 -16.82 2.60 9.22
N VAL A 38 -17.20 2.41 7.95
CA VAL A 38 -17.00 1.15 7.24
C VAL A 38 -15.52 0.89 6.99
N LEU A 39 -14.77 1.92 6.60
CA LEU A 39 -13.32 1.83 6.41
C LEU A 39 -12.60 1.50 7.72
N ASN A 40 -13.09 2.03 8.85
CA ASN A 40 -12.57 1.69 10.17
C ASN A 40 -12.84 0.23 10.51
N SER A 41 -14.07 -0.25 10.30
CA SER A 41 -14.40 -1.66 10.52
C SER A 41 -13.58 -2.60 9.63
N VAL A 42 -13.31 -2.23 8.38
CA VAL A 42 -12.42 -3.01 7.49
C VAL A 42 -11.00 -3.04 8.03
N LYS A 43 -10.46 -1.90 8.51
CA LYS A 43 -9.14 -1.85 9.15
C LYS A 43 -9.07 -2.68 10.41
N ASP A 44 -10.09 -2.61 11.27
CA ASP A 44 -10.15 -3.36 12.52
C ASP A 44 -10.20 -4.88 12.24
N VAL A 45 -10.97 -5.29 11.22
CA VAL A 45 -11.01 -6.68 10.76
C VAL A 45 -9.64 -7.11 10.22
N LEU A 46 -9.04 -6.31 9.34
CA LEU A 46 -7.70 -6.57 8.81
C LEU A 46 -6.66 -6.72 9.93
N GLN A 47 -6.68 -5.83 10.93
CA GLN A 47 -5.79 -5.88 12.09
C GLN A 47 -6.05 -7.08 12.99
N SER A 48 -7.32 -7.46 13.22
CA SER A 48 -7.68 -8.64 14.02
C SER A 48 -7.23 -9.95 13.39
N ILE A 49 -7.10 -9.96 12.06
CA ILE A 49 -6.71 -11.11 11.25
C ILE A 49 -5.20 -11.20 11.09
N MET A 50 -4.47 -10.08 11.20
CA MET A 50 -3.01 -10.07 11.23
C MET A 50 -2.51 -10.83 12.47
N GLN A 51 -2.31 -12.15 12.34
CA GLN A 51 -1.81 -13.02 13.41
C GLN A 51 -0.33 -12.75 13.73
N SER A 52 0.38 -12.02 12.87
CA SER A 52 1.75 -11.55 13.10
C SER A 52 2.08 -10.32 12.23
N ASP A 53 3.16 -9.62 12.59
CA ASP A 53 3.77 -8.54 11.79
C ASP A 53 4.32 -9.02 10.42
N GLU A 54 4.24 -10.31 10.09
CA GLU A 54 4.80 -10.85 8.85
C GLU A 54 3.84 -10.75 7.64
N ASP A 55 2.58 -10.37 7.85
CA ASP A 55 1.59 -10.37 6.77
C ASP A 55 1.62 -9.06 5.93
N SER A 56 2.76 -8.88 5.24
CA SER A 56 3.11 -7.70 4.42
C SER A 56 2.04 -7.30 3.40
N PHE A 57 1.21 -8.23 2.93
CA PHE A 57 0.09 -7.95 2.06
C PHE A 57 -0.99 -7.11 2.76
N PHE A 58 -1.42 -7.52 3.96
CA PHE A 58 -2.45 -6.77 4.69
C PHE A 58 -1.93 -5.44 5.23
N GLN A 59 -0.65 -5.37 5.63
CA GLN A 59 -0.01 -4.10 5.97
C GLN A 59 -0.06 -3.11 4.80
N PHE A 60 0.22 -3.57 3.59
CA PHE A 60 0.10 -2.76 2.38
C PHE A 60 -1.34 -2.27 2.15
N ILE A 61 -2.34 -3.15 2.28
CA ILE A 61 -3.76 -2.76 2.14
C ILE A 61 -4.13 -1.69 3.19
N CYS A 62 -3.77 -1.90 4.45
CA CYS A 62 -4.00 -0.94 5.54
C CYS A 62 -3.33 0.43 5.28
N GLU A 63 -2.13 0.43 4.72
CA GLU A 63 -1.44 1.66 4.29
C GLU A 63 -2.23 2.38 3.19
N GLN A 64 -2.63 1.68 2.13
CA GLN A 64 -3.40 2.27 1.02
C GLN A 64 -4.73 2.86 1.50
N LEU A 65 -5.44 2.17 2.40
CA LEU A 65 -6.66 2.70 3.02
C LEU A 65 -6.38 3.96 3.86
N SER A 66 -5.28 3.98 4.61
CA SER A 66 -4.92 5.14 5.45
C SER A 66 -4.48 6.36 4.64
N LEU A 67 -3.80 6.14 3.51
CA LEU A 67 -3.45 7.20 2.56
C LEU A 67 -4.71 7.75 1.87
N LYS A 68 -5.71 6.90 1.57
CA LYS A 68 -6.98 7.32 0.96
C LYS A 68 -7.77 8.26 1.88
N GLU A 69 -7.81 7.96 3.17
CA GLU A 69 -8.48 8.78 4.19
C GLU A 69 -7.68 10.02 4.60
N MET A 70 -6.49 10.26 4.01
CA MET A 70 -5.55 11.31 4.44
C MET A 70 -5.15 11.23 5.94
N ARG A 71 -5.37 10.08 6.60
CA ARG A 71 -5.04 9.87 8.02
C ARG A 71 -3.57 9.57 8.25
N LYS A 72 -2.90 8.98 7.26
CA LYS A 72 -1.45 8.77 7.27
C LYS A 72 -0.84 9.65 6.19
N LEU A 73 0.08 10.53 6.58
CA LEU A 73 0.79 11.43 5.67
C LEU A 73 2.12 10.84 5.16
N THR A 74 2.52 9.67 5.68
CA THR A 74 3.82 9.06 5.45
C THR A 74 3.70 7.65 4.85
N TYR A 75 4.44 7.42 3.77
CA TYR A 75 4.58 6.12 3.11
C TYR A 75 5.53 5.22 3.90
N SER A 76 5.36 3.90 3.83
CA SER A 76 6.35 2.97 4.38
C SER A 76 7.70 3.06 3.65
N PRO A 77 8.82 2.74 4.32
CA PRO A 77 10.13 2.66 3.68
C PRO A 77 10.13 1.75 2.44
N GLU A 78 9.47 0.59 2.51
CA GLU A 78 9.33 -0.37 1.42
C GLU A 78 8.63 0.24 0.21
N MET A 79 7.54 0.97 0.44
CA MET A 79 6.81 1.68 -0.60
C MET A 79 7.66 2.79 -1.23
N LEU A 80 8.41 3.53 -0.43
CA LEU A 80 9.32 4.58 -0.91
C LEU A 80 10.46 4.01 -1.77
N VAL A 81 11.08 2.92 -1.32
CA VAL A 81 12.14 2.22 -2.08
C VAL A 81 11.57 1.70 -3.41
N PHE A 82 10.44 1.00 -3.37
CA PHE A 82 9.77 0.50 -4.57
C PHE A 82 9.45 1.63 -5.55
N CYS A 83 8.85 2.72 -5.06
CA CYS A 83 8.47 3.85 -5.89
C CYS A 83 9.69 4.56 -6.49
N THR A 84 10.78 4.67 -5.74
CA THR A 84 12.04 5.27 -6.22
C THR A 84 12.65 4.44 -7.35
N LEU A 85 12.72 3.12 -7.17
CA LEU A 85 13.22 2.20 -8.21
C LEU A 85 12.34 2.23 -9.46
N LEU A 86 11.02 2.16 -9.28
CA LEU A 86 10.07 2.17 -10.40
C LEU A 86 10.11 3.50 -11.16
N TYR A 87 10.19 4.63 -10.45
CA TYR A 87 10.30 5.96 -11.05
C TYR A 87 11.61 6.12 -11.82
N GLY A 88 12.73 5.63 -11.27
CA GLY A 88 14.04 5.68 -11.93
C GLY A 88 14.14 4.80 -13.18
N LEU A 89 13.59 3.58 -13.13
CA LEU A 89 13.66 2.63 -14.24
C LEU A 89 12.62 2.88 -15.33
N ALA A 90 11.41 3.30 -14.94
CA ALA A 90 10.28 3.47 -15.85
C ALA A 90 9.36 4.63 -15.43
N PRO A 91 9.78 5.89 -15.60
CA PRO A 91 9.00 7.07 -15.20
C PRO A 91 7.59 7.09 -15.81
N ASN A 92 7.46 6.68 -17.07
CA ASN A 92 6.17 6.64 -17.76
C ASN A 92 5.22 5.58 -17.18
N ALA A 93 5.75 4.42 -16.80
CA ALA A 93 4.97 3.37 -16.14
C ALA A 93 4.53 3.83 -14.74
N TYR A 94 5.44 4.46 -14.00
CA TYR A 94 5.13 5.06 -12.71
C TYR A 94 3.96 6.06 -12.81
N GLN A 95 4.05 7.00 -13.77
CA GLN A 95 3.00 7.99 -14.01
C GLN A 95 1.67 7.35 -14.42
N PHE A 96 1.71 6.33 -15.28
CA PHE A 96 0.52 5.59 -15.68
C PHE A 96 -0.16 4.92 -14.49
N ILE A 97 0.59 4.16 -13.68
CA ILE A 97 0.07 3.46 -12.50
C ILE A 97 -0.53 4.48 -11.52
N ARG A 98 0.20 5.56 -11.24
CA ARG A 98 -0.25 6.62 -10.34
C ARG A 98 -1.54 7.29 -10.83
N LYS A 99 -1.61 7.66 -12.11
CA LYS A 99 -2.79 8.30 -12.71
C LYS A 99 -3.99 7.35 -12.83
N SER A 100 -3.77 6.04 -12.84
CA SER A 100 -4.86 5.06 -12.88
C SER A 100 -5.76 5.08 -11.62
N GLY A 101 -5.28 5.66 -10.51
CA GLY A 101 -6.01 5.71 -9.25
C GLY A 101 -6.14 4.36 -8.53
N ARG A 102 -5.57 3.28 -9.10
CA ARG A 102 -5.60 1.93 -8.51
C ARG A 102 -4.67 1.78 -7.31
N LEU A 103 -3.57 2.55 -7.30
CA LEU A 103 -2.60 2.62 -6.21
C LEU A 103 -2.33 4.06 -5.85
N ILE A 104 -2.25 4.36 -4.55
CA ILE A 104 -1.82 5.65 -4.04
C ILE A 104 -0.30 5.61 -3.92
N LEU A 105 0.35 6.24 -4.90
CA LEU A 105 1.80 6.36 -4.95
C LEU A 105 2.23 7.80 -4.58
N PRO A 106 3.46 7.97 -4.04
CA PRO A 106 4.07 9.28 -3.84
C PRO A 106 3.95 10.21 -5.04
N TYR A 107 4.05 11.51 -4.81
CA TYR A 107 4.23 12.43 -5.93
C TYR A 107 5.66 12.28 -6.47
N PRO A 108 5.89 12.47 -7.79
CA PRO A 108 7.24 12.48 -8.36
C PRO A 108 8.18 13.44 -7.63
N THR A 109 7.66 14.58 -7.18
CA THR A 109 8.39 15.56 -6.37
C THR A 109 8.81 14.99 -5.02
N THR A 110 7.97 14.18 -4.37
CA THR A 110 8.33 13.46 -3.13
C THR A 110 9.51 12.53 -3.37
N ILE A 111 9.52 11.78 -4.48
CA ILE A 111 10.63 10.87 -4.83
C ILE A 111 11.90 11.65 -5.13
N GLN A 112 11.79 12.73 -5.91
CA GLN A 112 12.93 13.59 -6.25
C GLN A 112 13.56 14.20 -5.00
N ASN A 113 12.75 14.68 -4.06
CA ASN A 113 13.23 15.24 -2.79
C ASN A 113 13.95 14.19 -1.93
N LEU A 114 13.42 12.96 -1.90
CA LEU A 114 14.08 11.82 -1.24
C LEU A 114 15.47 11.53 -1.81
N CYS A 115 15.58 11.57 -3.14
CA CYS A 115 16.84 11.31 -3.86
C CYS A 115 17.80 12.50 -3.83
N SER A 116 17.29 13.71 -3.60
CA SER A 116 18.07 14.96 -3.57
C SER A 116 18.59 15.31 -2.17
N SER A 117 18.35 14.47 -1.17
CA SER A 117 18.81 14.71 0.20
C SER A 117 20.35 14.83 0.22
N PRO A 118 20.92 15.94 0.73
CA PRO A 118 22.35 16.28 0.64
C PRO A 118 23.22 15.47 1.60
N GLY A 119 23.11 14.14 1.56
CA GLY A 119 23.89 13.21 2.40
C GLY A 119 24.49 12.03 1.65
N ILE A 120 24.30 11.94 0.32
CA ILE A 120 24.90 10.92 -0.52
C ILE A 120 25.76 11.61 -1.57
N ASN A 121 26.92 12.13 -1.13
CA ASN A 121 28.06 12.24 -2.02
C ASN A 121 28.67 10.84 -2.16
N PRO A 122 29.04 10.39 -3.37
CA PRO A 122 29.76 9.13 -3.56
C PRO A 122 31.10 9.09 -2.81
#